data_AF-A0A946MPZ4-F1
#
_entry.id   AF-A0A946MPZ4-F1
#
_cell.length_a   1.000
_cell.length_b   1.000
_cell.length_c   1.000
_cell.angle_alpha   90.00
_cell.angle_beta   90.00
_cell.angle_gamma   90.00
#
_symmetry.space_group_name_H-M   'P 1'
#
loop_
_entity.id
_entity.type
_entity.pdbx_description
1 polymer ?
#
loop_
_entity_poly.entity_id
_entity_poly.type
_entity_poly.pdbx_seq_one_letter_code
_entity_poly.pdbx_strand_id
1 'polypeptide(L)'
;MSGKKKYTSQEAKKIGAKLGIDWSKFDVEQFRMGMDVELEHGRVDRRTNVTNNDPYITGKIALAHLNEFPDYYTRLEQMEEEAEEYWDKD
;
A
#
# COMPACT_ATOMS: atom_id res chain seq x y z
N MET A 1 -11.70 -3.27 -2.78
CA MET A 1 -11.33 -1.83 -2.58
C MET A 1 -10.56 -1.15 -3.75
N SER A 2 -11.24 -0.54 -4.72
CA SER A 2 -10.62 0.48 -5.61
C SER A 2 -10.70 1.87 -4.94
N GLY A 3 -9.91 2.06 -3.88
CA GLY A 3 -9.82 3.34 -3.18
C GLY A 3 -9.36 4.44 -4.15
N LYS A 4 -9.97 5.63 -4.09
CA LYS A 4 -9.49 6.81 -4.83
C LYS A 4 -7.98 6.95 -4.61
N LYS A 5 -7.20 6.92 -5.69
CA LYS A 5 -5.73 7.12 -5.66
C LYS A 5 -5.40 8.31 -4.75
N LYS A 6 -4.76 8.06 -3.61
CA LYS A 6 -4.39 9.11 -2.62
C LYS A 6 -2.99 9.62 -2.88
N TYR A 7 -2.09 8.71 -3.24
CA TYR A 7 -0.74 9.03 -3.67
C TYR A 7 -0.60 9.01 -5.18
N THR A 8 0.07 10.02 -5.69
CA THR A 8 0.52 10.09 -7.08
C THR A 8 1.80 9.26 -7.28
N SER A 9 2.06 8.82 -8.51
CA SER A 9 3.33 8.15 -8.83
C SER A 9 4.56 9.04 -8.57
N GLN A 10 4.40 10.37 -8.60
CA GLN A 10 5.47 11.31 -8.23
C GLN A 10 5.76 11.29 -6.73
N GLU A 11 4.74 11.25 -5.88
CA GLU A 11 4.92 11.12 -4.42
C GLU A 11 5.53 9.78 -4.07
N ALA A 12 5.06 8.69 -4.69
CA ALA A 12 5.62 7.36 -4.54
C ALA A 12 7.12 7.33 -4.90
N LYS A 13 7.52 7.93 -6.03
CA LYS A 13 8.94 8.06 -6.42
C LYS A 13 9.75 8.87 -5.41
N LYS A 14 9.20 9.98 -4.90
CA LYS A 14 9.88 10.82 -3.89
C LYS A 14 10.11 10.06 -2.58
N ILE A 15 9.12 9.32 -2.11
CA ILE A 15 9.24 8.49 -0.89
C ILE A 15 10.16 7.30 -1.15
N GLY A 16 10.01 6.60 -2.28
CA GLY A 16 10.88 5.49 -2.65
C GLY A 16 12.35 5.89 -2.76
N ALA A 17 12.64 7.10 -3.26
CA ALA A 17 14.00 7.66 -3.25
C ALA A 17 14.55 7.86 -1.83
N LYS A 18 13.72 8.34 -0.88
CA LYS A 18 14.11 8.47 0.54
C LYS A 18 14.31 7.12 1.23
N LEU A 19 13.62 6.08 0.76
CA LEU A 19 13.72 4.72 1.27
C LEU A 19 14.83 3.90 0.59
N GLY A 20 15.44 4.41 -0.48
CA GLY A 20 16.46 3.69 -1.24
C GLY A 20 15.90 2.49 -2.02
N ILE A 21 14.67 2.59 -2.54
CA ILE A 21 14.03 1.52 -3.31
C ILE A 21 14.80 1.24 -4.60
N ASP A 22 15.09 -0.03 -4.84
CA ASP A 22 15.60 -0.57 -6.09
C ASP A 22 14.42 -0.93 -7.01
N TRP A 23 14.12 -0.04 -7.96
CA TRP A 23 13.02 -0.22 -8.92
C TRP A 23 13.24 -1.35 -9.93
N SER A 24 14.39 -2.04 -9.91
CA SER A 24 14.56 -3.26 -10.72
C SER A 24 13.83 -4.48 -10.13
N LYS A 25 13.43 -4.41 -8.85
CA LYS A 25 12.78 -5.51 -8.13
C LYS A 25 11.26 -5.56 -8.32
N PHE A 26 10.63 -4.40 -8.48
CA PHE A 26 9.18 -4.26 -8.63
C PHE A 26 8.82 -2.90 -9.24
N ASP A 27 7.60 -2.82 -9.80
CA ASP A 27 7.10 -1.61 -10.45
C ASP A 27 6.78 -0.50 -9.44
N VAL A 28 6.94 0.75 -9.84
CA VAL A 28 6.57 1.91 -9.01
C VAL A 28 5.09 1.94 -8.66
N GLU A 29 4.23 1.41 -9.53
CA GLU A 29 2.79 1.32 -9.30
C GLU A 29 2.46 0.31 -8.20
N GLN A 30 3.23 -0.78 -8.03
CA GLN A 30 3.07 -1.68 -6.89
C GLN A 30 3.32 -0.93 -5.58
N PHE A 31 4.40 -0.14 -5.52
CA PHE A 31 4.71 0.66 -4.35
C PHE A 31 3.65 1.74 -4.09
N ARG A 32 3.18 2.42 -5.15
CA ARG A 32 2.13 3.44 -5.07
C ARG A 32 0.79 2.86 -4.62
N MET A 33 0.42 1.68 -5.12
CA MET A 33 -0.75 0.92 -4.65
C MET A 33 -0.61 0.59 -3.17
N GLY A 34 0.54 0.05 -2.78
CA GLY A 34 0.81 -0.23 -1.37
C GLY A 34 0.68 0.99 -0.48
N MET A 35 1.28 2.12 -0.87
CA MET A 35 1.13 3.34 -0.10
C MET A 35 -0.33 3.77 0.10
N ASP A 36 -1.22 3.53 -0.87
CA ASP A 36 -2.66 3.79 -0.70
C ASP A 36 -3.32 2.79 0.25
N VAL A 37 -3.03 1.49 0.10
CA VAL A 37 -3.58 0.41 0.95
C VAL A 37 -3.16 0.61 2.41
N GLU A 38 -1.87 0.88 2.64
CA GLU A 38 -1.31 1.03 3.99
C GLU A 38 -1.80 2.30 4.73
N LEU A 39 -2.65 3.13 4.13
CA LEU A 39 -3.39 4.17 4.85
C LEU A 39 -4.38 3.59 5.87
N GLU A 40 -4.76 2.31 5.75
CA GLU A 40 -5.55 1.59 6.75
C GLU A 40 -4.84 1.53 8.11
N HIS A 41 -3.52 1.46 8.12
CA HIS A 41 -2.68 1.57 9.32
C HIS A 41 -2.50 3.01 9.83
N GLY A 42 -3.18 3.97 9.22
CA GLY A 42 -3.14 5.37 9.55
C GLY A 42 -4.39 5.83 10.29
N ARG A 43 -4.93 6.98 9.87
CA ARG A 43 -6.02 7.67 10.59
C ARG A 43 -7.41 7.09 10.35
N VAL A 44 -7.52 5.98 9.60
CA VAL A 44 -8.79 5.30 9.32
C VAL A 44 -9.42 4.79 10.62
N ASP A 45 -8.64 4.10 11.47
CA ASP A 45 -9.04 3.70 12.82
C ASP A 45 -8.02 4.17 13.87
N ARG A 46 -8.48 4.97 14.83
CA ARG A 46 -7.65 5.51 15.91
C ARG A 46 -7.01 4.43 16.79
N ARG A 47 -7.64 3.26 16.92
CA ARG A 47 -7.16 2.17 17.78
C ARG A 47 -5.98 1.41 17.16
N THR A 48 -5.92 1.36 15.83
CA THR A 48 -4.88 0.66 15.06
C THR A 48 -3.94 1.62 14.30
N ASN A 49 -4.10 2.92 14.50
CA ASN A 49 -3.25 3.96 13.89
C ASN A 49 -1.80 3.86 14.38
N VAL A 50 -0.90 3.46 13.49
CA VAL A 50 0.54 3.37 13.75
C VAL A 50 1.37 4.29 12.85
N THR A 51 0.80 4.79 11.74
CA THR A 51 1.53 5.66 10.79
C THR A 51 1.18 7.15 10.92
N ASN A 52 0.03 7.47 11.51
CA ASN A 52 -0.57 8.81 11.49
C ASN A 52 -0.74 9.42 10.08
N ASN A 53 -0.87 8.57 9.05
CA ASN A 53 -0.80 8.93 7.62
C ASN A 53 0.53 9.60 7.22
N ASP A 54 1.62 9.40 7.97
CA ASP A 54 2.93 9.89 7.54
C ASP A 54 3.40 9.12 6.30
N PRO A 55 3.61 9.78 5.14
CA PRO A 55 3.91 9.09 3.90
C PRO A 55 5.20 8.25 3.94
N TYR A 56 6.17 8.63 4.76
CA TYR A 56 7.42 7.90 4.88
C TYR A 56 7.26 6.64 5.73
N ILE A 57 6.52 6.71 6.84
CA ILE A 57 6.19 5.54 7.66
C ILE A 57 5.26 4.59 6.89
N THR A 58 4.22 5.11 6.24
CA THR A 58 3.33 4.32 5.37
C THR A 58 4.12 3.63 4.25
N GLY A 59 5.04 4.34 3.59
CA GLY A 59 5.92 3.75 2.58
C GLY A 59 6.85 2.65 3.11
N LYS A 60 7.24 2.66 4.39
CA LYS A 60 8.04 1.57 4.97
C LYS A 60 7.25 0.27 5.06
N ILE A 61 5.98 0.34 5.42
CA ILE A 61 5.11 -0.84 5.48
C ILE A 61 4.96 -1.40 4.06
N ALA A 62 4.69 -0.51 3.09
CA ALA A 62 4.56 -0.94 1.70
C ALA A 62 5.81 -1.59 1.13
N LEU A 63 6.99 -1.04 1.46
CA LEU A 63 8.26 -1.63 1.08
C LEU A 63 8.52 -2.99 1.76
N ALA A 64 8.09 -3.17 3.01
CA ALA A 64 8.29 -4.44 3.72
C ALA A 64 7.59 -5.59 2.98
N HIS A 65 6.34 -5.39 2.55
CA HIS A 65 5.60 -6.37 1.78
C HIS A 65 6.17 -6.62 0.39
N LEU A 66 6.59 -5.57 -0.33
CA LEU A 66 7.23 -5.74 -1.65
C LEU A 66 8.62 -6.39 -1.60
N ASN A 67 9.25 -6.44 -0.42
CA ASN A 67 10.46 -7.24 -0.22
C ASN A 67 10.16 -8.74 -0.06
N GLU A 68 8.91 -9.12 0.25
CA GLU A 68 8.49 -10.53 0.30
C GLU A 68 8.32 -11.06 -1.13
N PHE A 69 7.59 -10.34 -1.98
CA PHE A 69 7.47 -10.64 -3.41
C PHE A 69 6.99 -9.43 -4.24
N PRO A 70 7.34 -9.35 -5.55
CA PRO A 70 7.20 -8.14 -6.35
C PRO A 70 5.78 -7.66 -6.66
N ASP A 71 4.79 -8.56 -6.68
CA ASP A 71 3.40 -8.31 -7.09
C ASP A 71 2.42 -8.34 -5.89
N TYR A 72 2.93 -8.10 -4.68
CA TYR A 72 2.19 -8.19 -3.42
C TYR A 72 0.81 -7.55 -3.47
N TYR A 73 0.73 -6.28 -3.89
CA TYR A 73 -0.52 -5.52 -3.83
C TYR A 73 -1.53 -5.94 -4.89
N THR A 74 -1.09 -6.50 -6.01
CA THR A 74 -2.02 -7.11 -6.98
C THR A 74 -2.65 -8.37 -6.43
N ARG A 75 -1.90 -9.19 -5.69
CA ARG A 75 -2.47 -10.40 -5.07
C ARG A 75 -3.35 -10.08 -3.87
N LEU A 76 -2.96 -9.07 -3.09
CA LEU A 76 -3.76 -8.59 -1.97
C LEU A 76 -5.12 -8.10 -2.47
N GLU A 77 -5.14 -7.27 -3.52
CA GLU A 77 -6.38 -6.76 -4.12
C GLU A 77 -7.34 -7.91 -4.50
N GLN A 78 -6.83 -8.96 -5.15
CA GLN A 78 -7.64 -10.15 -5.50
C GLN A 78 -8.20 -10.86 -4.26
N MET A 79 -7.36 -11.08 -3.24
CA MET A 79 -7.79 -11.76 -2.01
C MET A 79 -8.84 -10.94 -1.24
N GLU A 80 -8.70 -9.61 -1.20
CA GLU A 80 -9.66 -8.72 -0.56
C GLU A 80 -10.97 -8.64 -1.33
N GLU A 81 -10.95 -8.61 -2.66
CA GLU A 81 -12.15 -8.69 -3.49
C GLU A 81 -12.91 -10.01 -3.26
N GLU A 82 -12.21 -11.14 -3.21
CA GLU A 82 -12.80 -12.45 -2.88
C GLU A 82 -13.44 -12.45 -1.48
N ALA A 83 -12.82 -11.78 -0.50
CA ALA A 83 -13.35 -11.65 0.84
C ALA A 83 -14.58 -10.72 0.90
N GLU A 84 -14.53 -9.56 0.25
CA GLU A 84 -15.66 -8.62 0.11
C GLU A 84 -16.86 -9.36 -0.50
N GLU A 85 -16.67 -10.07 -1.62
CA GLU A 85 -17.74 -10.84 -2.26
C GLU A 85 -18.32 -11.98 -1.39
N TYR A 86 -17.54 -12.53 -0.47
CA TYR A 86 -17.99 -13.58 0.43
C TYR A 86 -18.85 -12.99 1.57
N TRP A 87 -18.40 -11.89 2.18
CA TRP A 87 -19.03 -11.30 3.36
C TRP A 87 -20.13 -10.27 3.04
N ASP A 88 -20.18 -9.70 1.83
CA ASP A 88 -21.26 -8.79 1.39
C ASP A 88 -22.55 -9.52 0.96
N LYS A 89 -22.56 -10.86 0.99
CA LYS A 89 -23.72 -11.69 0.62
C LYS A 89 -24.74 -11.90 1.77
N ASP A 90 -24.49 -11.33 2.94
CA ASP A 90 -25.37 -11.34 4.13
C ASP A 90 -25.91 -9.94 4.47
#